data_AF-A0A7C0ZCH8-F1
#
_entry.id   AF-A0A7C0ZCH8-F1
#
_cell.length_a   1.000
_cell.length_b   1.000
_cell.length_c   1.000
_cell.angle_alpha   90.00
_cell.angle_beta   90.00
_cell.angle_gamma   90.00
#
_symmetry.space_group_name_H-M   'P 1'
#
loop_
_entity.id
_entity.type
_entity.pdbx_description
1 polymer ?
#
loop_
_entity_poly.entity_id
_entity_poly.type
_entity_poly.pdbx_seq_one_letter_code
_entity_poly.pdbx_strand_id
1 'polypeptide(L)'
;MILFFFFTLLDIQPERTDRGLILLNEAVVKIERGDTCGLMGILSLLKGSGYKNEADFLLGIYLLNSGNYREAENLLSLTETPDYVKGILAIYSGKGLPVALMSSLPDTLKFNLIFYTEDTVLIDSILSTLNLPPVYKKIAEGYSLFLKGKYSESASIFKGLLGIYRERIVRDYLYASLLGANKWREIIELEEKIKYDSPVKCFATATAFYSLKKYRDAEKFFSAGTTSIYRVHFLYGLGWTEYRLRKYRNSVKAFEAFFKEPIKNLVLPARYRLARAYLKLGDLKSLEIFKEMVRDSVKSSFDDDAMFLIGKVYFVINRLDSAKKYLLRTILDFPDSPWTPYAGRYLGDLFSRKSDYKKAGQYYDLALKFNPPEKLKDELIYYRELMNYKQGKYRSTIEFYREFVKRYPNNSRMPEVMESMGEFYINMGRYRKGIEVLKRLLEKPIDRDMGIRVVLKIFEAYQKIGKDEEGIEFVSDFIEKKCQDCDNLYRALGDYYMEKDVTGKAIEYFRKIKGRELKPYALYMIGKAYFNTGFYGEAKVVLEEILTKFKDSPYYWKAYLLKLNSLSMEGQEEDLISEVENM
;
A
#
# COMPACT_ATOMS: atom_id res chain seq x y z
N MET A 1 -10.51 -0.04 -10.31
CA MET A 1 -11.28 1.19 -10.58
C MET A 1 -10.43 2.45 -10.61
N ILE A 2 -9.73 2.84 -9.53
CA ILE A 2 -9.02 4.14 -9.51
C ILE A 2 -7.85 4.23 -10.50
N LEU A 3 -7.15 3.13 -10.86
CA LEU A 3 -6.10 3.14 -11.90
C LEU A 3 -6.62 2.92 -13.33
N PHE A 4 -7.92 2.63 -13.49
CA PHE A 4 -8.56 2.39 -14.78
C PHE A 4 -8.96 3.70 -15.45
N PHE A 5 -9.48 4.63 -14.64
CA PHE A 5 -9.77 6.03 -15.00
C PHE A 5 -8.53 6.81 -15.48
N PHE A 6 -7.34 6.23 -15.34
CA PHE A 6 -6.07 6.85 -15.66
C PHE A 6 -5.69 6.61 -17.13
N PHE A 7 -6.13 5.52 -17.76
CA PHE A 7 -5.71 5.22 -19.12
C PHE A 7 -6.32 6.17 -20.17
N THR A 8 -7.57 6.60 -19.95
CA THR A 8 -8.30 7.57 -20.79
C THR A 8 -7.90 9.03 -20.56
N LEU A 9 -7.22 9.35 -19.45
CA LEU A 9 -6.77 10.70 -19.09
C LEU A 9 -5.28 10.93 -19.39
N LEU A 10 -4.55 9.92 -19.87
CA LEU A 10 -3.08 9.93 -19.90
C LEU A 10 -2.47 9.68 -21.28
N ASP A 11 -3.27 9.51 -22.33
CA ASP A 11 -2.78 9.36 -23.72
C ASP A 11 -1.55 8.45 -23.84
N ILE A 12 -1.52 7.30 -23.15
CA ILE A 12 -0.48 6.30 -23.38
C ILE A 12 -0.86 5.56 -24.67
N GLN A 13 -0.53 6.19 -25.80
CA GLN A 13 -0.68 5.59 -27.13
C GLN A 13 0.59 4.79 -27.46
N PRO A 14 0.46 3.54 -27.95
CA PRO A 14 1.57 2.79 -28.54
C PRO A 14 2.42 3.60 -29.51
N GLU A 15 3.72 3.76 -29.22
CA GLU A 15 4.65 4.40 -30.16
C GLU A 15 5.04 3.45 -31.30
N ARG A 16 5.08 4.00 -32.51
CA ARG A 16 5.58 3.31 -33.70
C ARG A 16 7.11 3.27 -33.70
N THR A 17 7.70 2.09 -33.55
CA THR A 17 9.10 1.87 -33.94
C THR A 17 9.19 0.78 -34.99
N ASP A 18 8.82 1.14 -36.22
CA ASP A 18 9.46 0.57 -37.39
C ASP A 18 10.51 1.58 -37.87
N ARG A 19 11.73 1.13 -38.18
CA ARG A 19 12.81 2.00 -38.70
C ARG A 19 12.37 2.71 -39.98
N GLY A 20 11.57 2.07 -40.83
CA GLY A 20 10.97 2.72 -42.00
C GLY A 20 10.07 3.89 -41.62
N LEU A 21 9.23 3.73 -40.61
CA LEU A 21 8.31 4.76 -40.13
C LEU A 21 9.00 5.93 -39.40
N ILE A 22 10.08 5.66 -38.65
CA ILE A 22 10.90 6.72 -38.04
C ILE A 22 11.54 7.57 -39.13
N LEU A 23 12.09 6.92 -40.17
CA LEU A 23 12.68 7.61 -41.31
C LEU A 23 11.62 8.36 -42.13
N LEU A 24 10.40 7.83 -42.30
CA LEU A 24 9.31 8.57 -42.95
C LEU A 24 8.93 9.84 -42.18
N ASN A 25 8.78 9.75 -40.86
CA ASN A 25 8.46 10.90 -40.01
C ASN A 25 9.60 11.92 -39.98
N GLU A 26 10.85 11.46 -39.87
CA GLU A 26 12.02 12.33 -39.86
C GLU A 26 12.19 13.01 -41.22
N ALA A 27 11.96 12.30 -42.33
CA ALA A 27 11.94 12.90 -43.66
C ALA A 27 10.92 14.04 -43.74
N VAL A 28 9.70 13.85 -43.22
CA VAL A 28 8.70 14.93 -43.28
C VAL A 28 9.12 16.14 -42.42
N VAL A 29 9.65 15.94 -41.22
CA VAL A 29 10.17 17.04 -40.38
C VAL A 29 11.32 17.77 -41.07
N LYS A 30 12.16 17.06 -41.82
CA LYS A 30 13.27 17.66 -42.59
C LYS A 30 12.75 18.48 -43.78
N ILE A 31 11.68 18.03 -44.44
CA ILE A 31 10.98 18.79 -45.49
C ILE A 31 10.42 20.09 -44.91
N GLU A 32 9.73 20.04 -43.78
CA GLU A 32 9.16 21.24 -43.12
C GLU A 32 10.23 22.26 -42.72
N ARG A 33 11.41 21.79 -42.30
CA ARG A 33 12.54 22.62 -41.89
C ARG A 33 13.43 23.07 -43.05
N GLY A 34 13.15 22.61 -44.27
CA GLY A 34 14.01 22.85 -45.44
C GLY A 34 15.41 22.23 -45.30
N ASP A 35 15.59 21.20 -44.47
CA ASP A 35 16.88 20.52 -44.26
C ASP A 35 17.13 19.48 -45.35
N THR A 36 17.71 19.95 -46.44
CA THR A 36 17.90 19.21 -47.69
C THR A 36 18.90 18.05 -47.56
N CYS A 37 20.02 18.28 -46.85
CA CYS A 37 21.06 17.26 -46.62
C CYS A 37 20.55 16.14 -45.70
N GLY A 38 19.86 16.49 -44.61
CA GLY A 38 19.27 15.51 -43.72
C GLY A 38 18.20 14.67 -44.42
N LEU A 39 17.37 15.30 -45.24
CA LEU A 39 16.33 14.63 -46.01
C LEU A 39 16.90 13.58 -46.98
N MET A 40 17.91 13.93 -47.80
CA MET A 40 18.45 13.00 -48.81
C MET A 40 19.07 11.74 -48.18
N GLY A 41 19.72 11.88 -47.02
CA GLY A 41 20.24 10.73 -46.27
C GLY A 41 19.12 9.79 -45.81
N ILE A 42 18.03 10.34 -45.29
CA ILE A 42 16.87 9.59 -44.82
C ILE A 42 16.12 8.90 -45.97
N LEU A 43 15.93 9.60 -47.08
CA LEU A 43 15.27 9.05 -48.28
C LEU A 43 16.07 7.88 -48.88
N SER A 44 17.40 7.97 -48.87
CA SER A 44 18.27 6.86 -49.28
C SER A 44 18.12 5.63 -48.38
N LEU A 45 18.05 5.85 -47.07
CA LEU A 45 17.81 4.78 -46.09
C LEU A 45 16.43 4.14 -46.26
N LEU A 46 15.39 4.93 -46.57
CA LEU A 46 14.05 4.43 -46.88
C LEU A 46 14.04 3.55 -48.13
N LYS A 47 14.69 4.00 -49.22
CA LYS A 47 14.83 3.22 -50.46
C LYS A 47 15.56 1.89 -50.22
N GLY A 48 16.66 1.94 -49.46
CA GLY A 48 17.42 0.73 -49.08
C GLY A 48 16.67 -0.21 -48.12
N SER A 49 15.61 0.27 -47.48
CA SER A 49 14.79 -0.49 -46.52
C SER A 49 13.47 -1.00 -47.11
N GLY A 50 13.28 -0.95 -48.43
CA GLY A 50 12.08 -1.44 -49.11
C GLY A 50 10.94 -0.42 -49.21
N TYR A 51 11.11 0.81 -48.70
CA TYR A 51 10.14 1.92 -48.76
C TYR A 51 10.43 2.85 -49.93
N LYS A 52 10.74 2.28 -51.10
CA LYS A 52 11.21 3.04 -52.26
C LYS A 52 10.16 4.01 -52.77
N ASN A 53 8.91 3.56 -52.85
CA ASN A 53 7.79 4.38 -53.35
C ASN A 53 7.47 5.54 -52.40
N GLU A 54 7.50 5.30 -51.09
CA GLU A 54 7.29 6.33 -50.08
C GLU A 54 8.44 7.35 -50.05
N ALA A 55 9.68 6.91 -50.28
CA ALA A 55 10.84 7.79 -50.38
C ALA A 55 10.82 8.63 -51.67
N ASP A 56 10.49 8.02 -52.81
CA ASP A 56 10.33 8.74 -54.08
C ASP A 56 9.19 9.76 -53.98
N PHE A 57 8.09 9.39 -53.32
CA PHE A 57 6.97 10.29 -53.06
C PHE A 57 7.36 11.49 -52.16
N LEU A 58 8.03 11.27 -51.03
CA LEU A 58 8.49 12.34 -50.14
C LEU A 58 9.53 13.26 -50.81
N LEU A 59 10.37 12.70 -51.67
CA LEU A 59 11.29 13.48 -52.52
C LEU A 59 10.52 14.37 -53.51
N GLY A 60 9.46 13.85 -54.12
CA GLY A 60 8.58 14.62 -55.00
C GLY A 60 7.91 15.81 -54.29
N ILE A 61 7.43 15.62 -53.06
CA ILE A 61 6.86 16.70 -52.24
C ILE A 61 7.90 17.79 -51.93
N TYR A 62 9.11 17.39 -51.57
CA TYR A 62 10.21 18.33 -51.34
C TYR A 62 10.56 19.15 -52.60
N LEU A 63 10.61 18.49 -53.77
CA LEU A 63 10.90 19.15 -55.04
C LEU A 63 9.79 20.14 -55.45
N LEU A 64 8.51 19.81 -55.18
CA LEU A 64 7.39 20.74 -55.34
C LEU A 64 7.55 21.98 -54.46
N ASN A 65 7.83 21.80 -53.17
CA ASN A 65 8.03 22.90 -52.22
C ASN A 65 9.23 23.78 -52.58
N SER A 66 10.21 23.22 -53.27
CA SER A 66 11.42 23.91 -53.73
C SER A 66 11.27 24.56 -55.11
N GLY A 67 10.07 24.50 -55.72
CA GLY A 67 9.77 25.12 -57.02
C GLY A 67 10.29 24.34 -58.25
N ASN A 68 10.77 23.11 -58.07
CA ASN A 68 11.28 22.26 -59.15
C ASN A 68 10.18 21.35 -59.70
N TYR A 69 9.19 21.97 -60.33
CA TYR A 69 7.92 21.34 -60.69
C TYR A 69 8.06 20.19 -61.70
N ARG A 70 8.95 20.30 -62.68
CA ARG A 70 9.11 19.32 -63.76
C ARG A 70 9.74 18.01 -63.26
N GLU A 71 10.70 18.11 -62.37
CA GLU A 71 11.37 16.95 -61.77
C GLU A 71 10.49 16.29 -60.70
N ALA A 72 9.75 17.12 -59.95
CA ALA A 72 8.72 16.63 -59.03
C ALA A 72 7.61 15.89 -59.76
N GLU A 73 7.12 16.42 -60.89
CA GLU A 73 6.09 15.78 -61.71
C GLU A 73 6.57 14.45 -62.30
N ASN A 74 7.82 14.35 -62.74
CA ASN A 74 8.41 13.08 -63.18
C ASN A 74 8.52 12.06 -62.03
N LEU A 75 8.93 12.48 -60.83
CA LEU A 75 9.00 11.58 -59.69
C LEU A 75 7.62 11.14 -59.19
N LEU A 76 6.68 12.09 -59.14
CA LEU A 76 5.32 11.86 -58.68
C LEU A 76 4.44 11.17 -59.72
N SER A 77 4.81 11.18 -61.00
CA SER A 77 4.14 10.40 -62.06
C SER A 77 4.61 8.95 -62.12
N LEU A 78 5.84 8.68 -61.66
CA LEU A 78 6.36 7.32 -61.45
C LEU A 78 5.72 6.65 -60.21
N THR A 79 5.16 7.43 -59.29
CA THR A 79 4.32 6.96 -58.18
C THR A 79 2.86 7.06 -58.62
N GLU A 80 2.20 5.96 -58.97
CA GLU A 80 0.89 5.96 -59.65
C GLU A 80 -0.28 6.65 -58.88
N THR A 81 -0.34 7.99 -58.75
CA THR A 81 -1.52 8.89 -58.94
C THR A 81 -1.28 10.34 -58.44
N PRO A 82 -1.91 11.38 -59.04
CA PRO A 82 -1.70 12.80 -58.69
C PRO A 82 -2.37 13.29 -57.39
N ASP A 83 -3.31 12.52 -56.83
CA ASP A 83 -4.18 12.98 -55.72
C ASP A 83 -3.50 12.95 -54.34
N TYR A 84 -2.33 12.33 -54.22
CA TYR A 84 -1.58 12.22 -52.96
C TYR A 84 -1.18 13.56 -52.33
N VAL A 85 -0.76 14.52 -53.17
CA VAL A 85 -0.18 15.81 -52.73
C VAL A 85 -1.23 16.65 -52.00
N LYS A 86 -2.49 16.61 -52.46
CA LYS A 86 -3.61 17.35 -51.84
C LYS A 86 -3.97 16.79 -50.45
N GLY A 87 -3.66 15.53 -50.16
CA GLY A 87 -4.13 14.82 -48.96
C GLY A 87 -3.28 15.11 -47.77
N ILE A 88 -1.99 15.16 -48.02
CA ILE A 88 -1.01 15.50 -47.00
C ILE A 88 -1.14 16.97 -46.61
N LEU A 89 -1.38 17.89 -47.55
CA LEU A 89 -1.68 19.30 -47.24
C LEU A 89 -2.96 19.48 -46.40
N ALA A 90 -3.97 18.62 -46.56
CA ALA A 90 -5.20 18.65 -45.77
C ALA A 90 -4.99 18.13 -44.32
N ILE A 91 -4.15 17.11 -44.14
CA ILE A 91 -3.73 16.59 -42.82
C ILE A 91 -2.93 17.66 -42.07
N TYR A 92 -1.94 18.26 -42.73
CA TYR A 92 -1.08 19.28 -42.13
C TYR A 92 -1.80 20.58 -41.80
N SER A 93 -2.90 20.89 -42.49
CA SER A 93 -3.75 22.06 -42.19
C SER A 93 -4.85 21.79 -41.15
N GLY A 94 -4.89 20.59 -40.54
CA GLY A 94 -5.85 20.23 -39.50
C GLY A 94 -7.30 20.13 -39.98
N LYS A 95 -7.54 20.08 -41.30
CA LYS A 95 -8.88 20.09 -41.91
C LYS A 95 -9.47 18.69 -42.14
N GLY A 96 -8.76 17.63 -41.75
CA GLY A 96 -9.13 16.25 -42.02
C GLY A 96 -8.93 15.86 -43.49
N LEU A 97 -8.79 14.55 -43.78
CA LEU A 97 -8.68 14.04 -45.15
C LEU A 97 -10.07 13.94 -45.81
N PRO A 98 -10.26 14.49 -47.02
CA PRO A 98 -11.44 14.16 -47.83
C PRO A 98 -11.44 12.68 -48.21
N VAL A 99 -12.58 11.99 -48.10
CA VAL A 99 -12.75 10.56 -48.43
C VAL A 99 -12.30 10.23 -49.86
N ALA A 100 -12.60 11.12 -50.82
CA ALA A 100 -12.21 10.99 -52.23
C ALA A 100 -10.70 10.97 -52.46
N LEU A 101 -9.92 11.42 -51.47
CA LEU A 101 -8.48 11.55 -51.57
C LEU A 101 -7.74 10.45 -50.78
N MET A 102 -8.45 9.71 -49.94
CA MET A 102 -7.93 8.50 -49.31
C MET A 102 -7.91 7.31 -50.28
N SER A 103 -8.76 7.30 -51.32
CA SER A 103 -8.75 6.24 -52.34
C SER A 103 -7.46 6.19 -53.15
N SER A 104 -6.76 7.32 -53.31
CA SER A 104 -5.59 7.45 -54.18
C SER A 104 -4.25 7.13 -53.52
N LEU A 105 -4.12 7.21 -52.19
CA LEU A 105 -2.87 6.90 -51.47
C LEU A 105 -2.41 5.43 -51.67
N PRO A 106 -1.20 5.00 -51.25
CA PRO A 106 -0.84 3.59 -51.24
C PRO A 106 -1.44 2.97 -49.99
N ASP A 107 -1.76 1.68 -50.04
CA ASP A 107 -2.43 1.01 -48.93
C ASP A 107 -1.58 1.01 -47.63
N THR A 108 -0.25 1.06 -47.75
CA THR A 108 0.69 1.24 -46.62
C THR A 108 0.53 2.60 -45.94
N LEU A 109 0.41 3.69 -46.69
CA LEU A 109 0.21 5.03 -46.11
C LEU A 109 -1.21 5.21 -45.56
N LYS A 110 -2.24 4.68 -46.24
CA LYS A 110 -3.63 4.70 -45.73
C LYS A 110 -3.75 4.01 -44.39
N PHE A 111 -3.19 2.80 -44.29
CA PHE A 111 -3.10 2.07 -43.04
C PHE A 111 -2.39 2.90 -41.96
N ASN A 112 -1.31 3.58 -42.33
CA ASN A 112 -0.56 4.40 -41.39
C ASN A 112 -1.34 5.64 -40.90
N LEU A 113 -2.20 6.22 -41.73
CA LEU A 113 -3.02 7.40 -41.38
C LEU A 113 -4.14 7.12 -40.38
N ILE A 114 -4.62 5.87 -40.30
CA ILE A 114 -5.66 5.45 -39.34
C ILE A 114 -5.27 5.75 -37.89
N PHE A 115 -3.99 5.64 -37.56
CA PHE A 115 -3.50 5.80 -36.19
C PHE A 115 -3.08 7.25 -35.84
N TYR A 116 -3.25 8.18 -36.78
CA TYR A 116 -3.06 9.62 -36.56
C TYR A 116 -4.38 10.36 -36.37
N THR A 117 -5.50 9.63 -36.35
CA THR A 117 -6.82 10.18 -36.06
C THR A 117 -7.45 9.41 -34.90
N GLU A 118 -8.14 10.14 -34.03
CA GLU A 118 -9.00 9.56 -32.99
C GLU A 118 -10.47 9.50 -33.45
N ASP A 119 -10.76 10.00 -34.65
CA ASP A 119 -12.11 9.99 -35.24
C ASP A 119 -12.48 8.57 -35.69
N THR A 120 -13.19 7.88 -34.80
CA THR A 120 -13.66 6.51 -35.04
C THR A 120 -14.61 6.38 -36.24
N VAL A 121 -15.34 7.43 -36.61
CA VAL A 121 -16.24 7.43 -37.77
C VAL A 121 -15.42 7.47 -39.06
N LEU A 122 -14.37 8.29 -39.09
CA LEU A 122 -13.42 8.31 -40.18
C LEU A 122 -12.70 6.96 -40.33
N ILE A 123 -12.25 6.37 -39.23
CA ILE A 123 -11.60 5.05 -39.25
C ILE A 123 -12.54 3.96 -39.78
N ASP A 124 -13.79 3.93 -39.33
CA ASP A 124 -14.79 2.96 -39.80
C ASP A 124 -15.12 3.17 -41.30
N SER A 125 -15.20 4.43 -41.75
CA SER A 125 -15.36 4.76 -43.16
C SER A 125 -14.20 4.19 -43.97
N ILE A 126 -12.95 4.44 -43.56
CA ILE A 126 -11.72 3.93 -44.19
C ILE A 126 -11.75 2.40 -44.29
N LEU A 127 -12.15 1.72 -43.22
CA LEU A 127 -12.26 0.26 -43.14
C LEU A 127 -13.32 -0.33 -44.10
N SER A 128 -14.36 0.44 -44.41
CA SER A 128 -15.46 0.03 -45.29
C SER A 128 -15.18 0.31 -46.78
N THR A 129 -14.39 1.33 -47.10
CA THR A 129 -14.18 1.82 -48.47
C THR A 129 -12.89 1.35 -49.14
N LEU A 130 -11.87 0.93 -48.38
CA LEU A 130 -10.54 0.63 -48.92
C LEU A 130 -10.25 -0.88 -48.97
N ASN A 131 -9.53 -1.30 -50.01
CA ASN A 131 -9.09 -2.68 -50.19
C ASN A 131 -7.75 -2.94 -49.46
N LEU A 132 -7.74 -2.83 -48.13
CA LEU A 132 -6.55 -3.12 -47.32
C LEU A 132 -6.28 -4.62 -47.22
N PRO A 133 -5.01 -5.06 -47.19
CA PRO A 133 -4.66 -6.43 -46.83
C PRO A 133 -5.35 -6.89 -45.52
N PRO A 134 -5.80 -8.17 -45.42
CA PRO A 134 -6.63 -8.62 -44.30
C PRO A 134 -6.03 -8.40 -42.91
N VAL A 135 -4.69 -8.45 -42.79
CA VAL A 135 -3.98 -8.19 -41.53
C VAL A 135 -4.11 -6.74 -41.11
N TYR A 136 -3.89 -5.79 -42.02
CA TYR A 136 -4.01 -4.35 -41.75
C TYR A 136 -5.43 -3.95 -41.39
N LYS A 137 -6.44 -4.54 -42.07
CA LYS A 137 -7.85 -4.35 -41.73
C LYS A 137 -8.14 -4.76 -40.28
N LYS A 138 -7.67 -5.93 -39.86
CA LYS A 138 -7.82 -6.39 -38.46
C LYS A 138 -7.12 -5.49 -37.44
N ILE A 139 -5.90 -5.01 -37.73
CA ILE A 139 -5.19 -4.10 -36.80
C ILE A 139 -6.00 -2.80 -36.64
N ALA A 140 -6.50 -2.23 -37.74
CA ALA A 140 -7.31 -1.01 -37.71
C ALA A 140 -8.69 -1.21 -37.04
N GLU A 141 -9.35 -2.36 -37.23
CA GLU A 141 -10.55 -2.75 -36.47
C GLU A 141 -10.26 -2.82 -34.96
N GLY A 142 -9.17 -3.47 -34.57
CA GLY A 142 -8.71 -3.55 -33.18
C GLY A 142 -8.48 -2.16 -32.58
N TYR A 143 -7.88 -1.24 -33.34
CA TYR A 143 -7.64 0.14 -32.93
C TYR A 143 -8.93 0.95 -32.81
N SER A 144 -9.86 0.85 -33.76
CA SER A 144 -11.18 1.50 -33.69
C SER A 144 -11.95 1.04 -32.43
N LEU A 145 -11.95 -0.26 -32.14
CA LEU A 145 -12.57 -0.81 -30.92
C LEU A 145 -11.90 -0.29 -29.64
N PHE A 146 -10.57 -0.14 -29.65
CA PHE A 146 -9.82 0.43 -28.54
C PHE A 146 -10.25 1.88 -28.25
N LEU A 147 -10.31 2.73 -29.28
CA LEU A 147 -10.76 4.12 -29.17
C LEU A 147 -12.22 4.22 -28.69
N LYS A 148 -13.07 3.27 -29.08
CA LYS A 148 -14.47 3.15 -28.60
C LYS A 148 -14.59 2.63 -27.17
N GLY A 149 -13.49 2.34 -26.48
CA GLY A 149 -13.49 1.78 -25.13
C GLY A 149 -13.88 0.30 -25.05
N LYS A 150 -14.00 -0.39 -26.19
CA LYS A 150 -14.32 -1.83 -26.29
C LYS A 150 -13.05 -2.68 -26.13
N TYR A 151 -12.40 -2.52 -24.98
CA TYR A 151 -11.06 -3.04 -24.74
C TYR A 151 -10.95 -4.57 -24.77
N SER A 152 -11.99 -5.31 -24.37
CA SER A 152 -11.96 -6.78 -24.42
C SER A 152 -12.03 -7.32 -25.85
N GLU A 153 -12.86 -6.70 -26.70
CA GLU A 153 -12.97 -7.06 -28.12
C GLU A 153 -11.66 -6.69 -28.85
N SER A 154 -11.14 -5.49 -28.59
CA SER A 154 -9.87 -5.02 -29.12
C SER A 154 -8.70 -5.95 -28.74
N ALA A 155 -8.58 -6.33 -27.45
CA ALA A 155 -7.55 -7.26 -26.99
C ALA A 155 -7.64 -8.63 -27.69
N SER A 156 -8.85 -9.12 -27.96
CA SER A 156 -9.05 -10.39 -28.67
C SER A 156 -8.50 -10.33 -30.09
N ILE A 157 -8.77 -9.24 -30.81
CA ILE A 157 -8.24 -9.01 -32.16
C ILE A 157 -6.71 -9.00 -32.13
N PHE A 158 -6.08 -8.18 -31.28
CA PHE A 158 -4.62 -8.08 -31.23
C PHE A 158 -3.95 -9.38 -30.76
N LYS A 159 -4.58 -10.14 -29.86
CA LYS A 159 -4.10 -11.45 -29.43
C LYS A 159 -4.09 -12.46 -30.59
N GLY A 160 -5.12 -12.44 -31.45
CA GLY A 160 -5.19 -13.27 -32.65
C GLY A 160 -4.12 -12.93 -33.69
N LEU A 161 -3.57 -11.71 -33.66
CA LEU A 161 -2.54 -11.24 -34.59
C LEU A 161 -1.12 -11.57 -34.14
N LEU A 162 -0.88 -11.95 -32.88
CA LEU A 162 0.47 -12.21 -32.33
C LEU A 162 1.27 -13.28 -33.09
N GLY A 163 0.59 -14.29 -33.66
CA GLY A 163 1.22 -15.37 -34.42
C GLY A 163 1.46 -15.05 -35.90
N ILE A 164 0.80 -14.01 -36.42
CA ILE A 164 0.76 -13.66 -37.85
C ILE A 164 1.62 -12.42 -38.11
N TYR A 165 1.66 -11.48 -37.15
CA TYR A 165 2.26 -10.17 -37.31
C TYR A 165 3.17 -9.84 -36.13
N ARG A 166 4.46 -9.61 -36.40
CA ARG A 166 5.51 -9.45 -35.35
C ARG A 166 5.74 -8.02 -34.90
N GLU A 167 4.99 -7.06 -35.44
CA GLU A 167 5.24 -5.65 -35.13
C GLU A 167 4.91 -5.26 -33.70
N ARG A 168 5.66 -4.25 -33.24
CA ARG A 168 5.52 -3.65 -31.91
C ARG A 168 4.12 -3.08 -31.67
N ILE A 169 3.51 -2.47 -32.68
CA ILE A 169 2.21 -1.79 -32.55
C ILE A 169 1.10 -2.74 -32.08
N VAL A 170 1.05 -3.96 -32.63
CA VAL A 170 0.07 -5.00 -32.25
C VAL A 170 0.24 -5.40 -30.79
N ARG A 171 1.49 -5.52 -30.33
CA ARG A 171 1.79 -5.91 -28.95
C ARG A 171 1.46 -4.78 -27.98
N ASP A 172 1.84 -3.55 -28.30
CA ASP A 172 1.56 -2.41 -27.42
C ASP A 172 0.05 -2.16 -27.30
N TYR A 173 -0.72 -2.23 -28.40
CA TYR A 173 -2.19 -2.14 -28.32
C TYR A 173 -2.82 -3.35 -27.62
N LEU A 174 -2.25 -4.56 -27.71
CA LEU A 174 -2.71 -5.68 -26.90
C LEU A 174 -2.56 -5.39 -25.40
N TYR A 175 -1.38 -4.93 -24.96
CA TYR A 175 -1.14 -4.61 -23.54
C TYR A 175 -2.02 -3.45 -23.06
N ALA A 176 -2.16 -2.40 -23.88
CA ALA A 176 -3.06 -1.28 -23.64
C ALA A 176 -4.52 -1.74 -23.49
N SER A 177 -4.99 -2.61 -24.39
CA SER A 177 -6.35 -3.15 -24.38
C SER A 177 -6.59 -4.08 -23.18
N LEU A 178 -5.63 -4.92 -22.82
CA LEU A 178 -5.75 -5.78 -21.63
C LEU A 178 -5.78 -4.96 -20.33
N LEU A 179 -4.98 -3.89 -20.26
CA LEU A 179 -4.99 -2.91 -19.17
C LEU A 179 -6.36 -2.22 -19.08
N GLY A 180 -6.88 -1.73 -20.22
CA GLY A 180 -8.23 -1.20 -20.39
C GLY A 180 -9.35 -2.23 -20.23
N ALA A 181 -9.06 -3.53 -20.16
CA ALA A 181 -10.05 -4.55 -19.82
C ALA A 181 -9.91 -5.05 -18.36
N ASN A 182 -8.99 -4.48 -17.57
CA ASN A 182 -8.61 -4.95 -16.23
C ASN A 182 -8.15 -6.43 -16.20
N LYS A 183 -7.57 -6.95 -17.28
CA LYS A 183 -7.15 -8.36 -17.42
C LYS A 183 -5.75 -8.60 -16.83
N TRP A 184 -5.60 -8.36 -15.53
CA TRP A 184 -4.30 -8.37 -14.84
C TRP A 184 -3.50 -9.67 -14.96
N ARG A 185 -4.18 -10.82 -14.86
CA ARG A 185 -3.51 -12.13 -14.94
C ARG A 185 -2.98 -12.40 -16.34
N GLU A 186 -3.77 -12.09 -17.36
CA GLU A 186 -3.38 -12.28 -18.77
C GLU A 186 -2.16 -11.42 -19.13
N ILE A 187 -2.05 -10.19 -18.61
CA ILE A 187 -0.87 -9.33 -18.82
C ILE A 187 0.41 -9.99 -18.29
N ILE A 188 0.36 -10.58 -17.09
CA ILE A 188 1.52 -11.25 -16.47
C ILE A 188 1.88 -12.53 -17.23
N GLU A 189 0.89 -13.33 -17.64
CA GLU A 189 1.14 -14.53 -18.44
C GLU A 189 1.77 -14.21 -19.80
N LEU A 190 1.43 -13.07 -20.40
CA LEU A 190 2.03 -12.60 -21.64
C LEU A 190 3.45 -12.05 -21.43
N GLU A 191 3.74 -11.45 -20.27
CA GLU A 191 5.09 -10.97 -19.92
C GLU A 191 6.14 -12.10 -20.00
N GLU A 192 5.78 -13.30 -19.56
CA GLU A 192 6.67 -14.47 -19.60
C GLU A 192 6.88 -15.01 -21.02
N LYS A 193 5.89 -14.81 -21.91
CA LYS A 193 5.86 -15.39 -23.26
C LYS A 193 6.41 -14.46 -24.34
N ILE A 194 6.22 -13.14 -24.19
CA ILE A 194 6.57 -12.14 -25.21
C ILE A 194 7.77 -11.30 -24.75
N LYS A 195 8.95 -11.64 -25.29
CA LYS A 195 10.18 -10.87 -25.07
C LYS A 195 10.24 -9.68 -26.03
N TYR A 196 9.74 -8.53 -25.57
CA TYR A 196 9.95 -7.23 -26.17
C TYR A 196 9.97 -6.17 -25.08
N ASP A 197 10.64 -5.05 -25.35
CA ASP A 197 10.68 -3.91 -24.45
C ASP A 197 9.87 -2.75 -25.03
N SER A 198 9.01 -2.18 -24.21
CA SER A 198 8.19 -1.03 -24.55
C SER A 198 7.68 -0.36 -23.27
N PRO A 199 7.66 0.98 -23.20
CA PRO A 199 7.08 1.68 -22.07
C PRO A 199 5.61 1.31 -21.81
N VAL A 200 4.81 1.05 -22.86
CA VAL A 200 3.39 0.65 -22.70
C VAL A 200 3.29 -0.71 -22.02
N LYS A 201 4.06 -1.69 -22.50
CA LYS A 201 4.20 -3.01 -21.88
C LYS A 201 4.59 -2.89 -20.41
N CYS A 202 5.68 -2.17 -20.15
CA CYS A 202 6.24 -1.99 -18.81
C CYS A 202 5.22 -1.36 -17.86
N PHE A 203 4.50 -0.32 -18.31
CA PHE A 203 3.46 0.34 -17.53
C PHE A 203 2.25 -0.58 -17.25
N ALA A 204 1.78 -1.31 -18.26
CA ALA A 204 0.69 -2.26 -18.12
C ALA A 204 1.05 -3.41 -17.16
N THR A 205 2.25 -3.97 -17.29
CA THR A 205 2.79 -5.00 -16.42
C THR A 205 2.95 -4.49 -14.98
N ALA A 206 3.52 -3.29 -14.79
CA ALA A 206 3.63 -2.66 -13.46
C ALA A 206 2.26 -2.48 -12.79
N THR A 207 1.28 -1.99 -13.55
CA THR A 207 -0.09 -1.77 -13.08
C THR A 207 -0.82 -3.08 -12.76
N ALA A 208 -0.58 -4.14 -13.54
CA ALA A 208 -1.10 -5.47 -13.27
C ALA A 208 -0.55 -6.06 -11.97
N PHE A 209 0.78 -5.99 -11.77
CA PHE A 209 1.41 -6.41 -10.51
C PHE A 209 0.87 -5.61 -9.32
N TYR A 210 0.74 -4.29 -9.45
CA TYR A 210 0.17 -3.43 -8.42
C TYR A 210 -1.27 -3.84 -8.07
N SER A 211 -2.10 -4.07 -9.09
CA SER A 211 -3.52 -4.45 -8.93
C SER A 211 -3.69 -5.81 -8.26
N LEU A 212 -2.75 -6.72 -8.49
CA LEU A 212 -2.66 -8.03 -7.83
C LEU A 212 -1.96 -7.97 -6.46
N LYS A 213 -1.69 -6.77 -5.93
CA LYS A 213 -1.02 -6.52 -4.64
C LYS A 213 0.42 -7.06 -4.56
N LYS A 214 1.03 -7.39 -5.71
CA LYS A 214 2.45 -7.77 -5.83
C LYS A 214 3.33 -6.53 -5.93
N TYR A 215 3.36 -5.74 -4.86
CA TYR A 215 3.95 -4.39 -4.88
C TYR A 215 5.45 -4.35 -5.13
N ARG A 216 6.21 -5.37 -4.70
CA ARG A 216 7.66 -5.45 -4.95
C ARG A 216 7.99 -5.64 -6.42
N ASP A 217 7.17 -6.40 -7.15
CA ASP A 217 7.38 -6.57 -8.59
C ASP A 217 6.92 -5.33 -9.35
N ALA A 218 5.80 -4.73 -8.94
CA ALA A 218 5.34 -3.45 -9.48
C ALA A 218 6.41 -2.34 -9.35
N GLU A 219 7.11 -2.27 -8.22
CA GLU A 219 8.19 -1.31 -7.97
C GLU A 219 9.33 -1.43 -9.02
N LYS A 220 9.72 -2.65 -9.39
CA LYS A 220 10.78 -2.89 -10.39
C LYS A 220 10.39 -2.32 -11.74
N PHE A 221 9.18 -2.61 -12.23
CA PHE A 221 8.72 -2.12 -13.51
C PHE A 221 8.44 -0.61 -13.47
N PHE A 222 7.85 -0.09 -12.38
CA PHE A 222 7.59 1.34 -12.28
C PHE A 222 8.86 2.18 -12.23
N SER A 223 9.90 1.72 -11.52
CA SER A 223 11.20 2.41 -11.46
C SER A 223 11.93 2.38 -12.80
N ALA A 224 11.93 1.23 -13.50
CA ALA A 224 12.55 1.08 -14.80
C ALA A 224 11.98 2.04 -15.86
N GLY A 225 10.66 2.26 -15.88
CA GLY A 225 10.03 3.14 -16.87
C GLY A 225 10.18 4.64 -16.59
N THR A 226 10.81 5.05 -15.49
CA THR A 226 11.01 6.48 -15.19
C THR A 226 11.96 7.19 -16.16
N THR A 227 12.72 6.46 -16.98
CA THR A 227 13.57 7.03 -18.03
C THR A 227 12.86 7.19 -19.38
N SER A 228 11.60 6.75 -19.48
CA SER A 228 10.82 6.79 -20.74
C SER A 228 10.13 8.14 -20.96
N ILE A 229 9.61 8.35 -22.17
CA ILE A 229 8.75 9.50 -22.50
C ILE A 229 7.49 9.59 -21.62
N TYR A 230 7.04 8.47 -21.04
CA TYR A 230 5.92 8.41 -20.10
C TYR A 230 6.32 8.58 -18.64
N ARG A 231 7.52 9.13 -18.37
CA ARG A 231 8.10 9.29 -17.04
C ARG A 231 7.12 9.76 -15.96
N VAL A 232 6.27 10.75 -16.27
CA VAL A 232 5.24 11.29 -15.35
C VAL A 232 4.32 10.17 -14.82
N HIS A 233 3.89 9.25 -15.68
CA HIS A 233 3.02 8.12 -15.35
C HIS A 233 3.73 7.12 -14.44
N PHE A 234 4.98 6.83 -14.76
CA PHE A 234 5.82 5.92 -13.99
C PHE A 234 6.14 6.49 -12.61
N LEU A 235 6.46 7.77 -12.49
CA LEU A 235 6.69 8.44 -11.20
C LEU A 235 5.45 8.40 -10.31
N TYR A 236 4.27 8.61 -10.89
CA TYR A 236 3.00 8.51 -10.17
C TYR A 236 2.75 7.09 -9.63
N GLY A 237 2.89 6.08 -10.51
CA GLY A 237 2.73 4.67 -10.16
C GLY A 237 3.77 4.21 -9.12
N LEU A 238 5.03 4.63 -9.29
CA LEU A 238 6.12 4.37 -8.37
C LEU A 238 5.85 4.97 -7.00
N GLY A 239 5.52 6.26 -6.93
CA GLY A 239 5.24 6.96 -5.68
C GLY A 239 4.12 6.29 -4.89
N TRP A 240 3.07 5.83 -5.57
CA TRP A 240 1.99 5.11 -4.91
C TRP A 240 2.35 3.68 -4.52
N THR A 241 3.12 2.97 -5.36
CA THR A 241 3.63 1.63 -5.03
C THR A 241 4.53 1.66 -3.79
N GLU A 242 5.42 2.64 -3.72
CA GLU A 242 6.32 2.86 -2.58
C GLU A 242 5.56 3.18 -1.29
N TYR A 243 4.45 3.92 -1.40
CA TYR A 243 3.53 4.13 -0.28
C TYR A 243 2.95 2.80 0.25
N ARG A 244 2.54 1.89 -0.64
CA ARG A 244 2.00 0.57 -0.25
C ARG A 244 3.07 -0.34 0.37
N LEU A 245 4.31 -0.20 -0.07
CA LEU A 245 5.48 -0.88 0.51
C LEU A 245 5.94 -0.27 1.85
N ARG A 246 5.26 0.77 2.35
CA ARG A 246 5.64 1.54 3.55
C ARG A 246 7.00 2.26 3.43
N LYS A 247 7.53 2.38 2.22
CA LYS A 247 8.75 3.14 1.90
C LYS A 247 8.39 4.62 1.68
N TYR A 248 7.87 5.26 2.74
CA TYR A 248 7.25 6.59 2.61
C TYR A 248 8.22 7.69 2.16
N ARG A 249 9.52 7.61 2.53
CA ARG A 249 10.53 8.56 2.04
C ARG A 249 10.72 8.47 0.51
N ASN A 250 10.75 7.26 -0.05
CA ASN A 250 10.84 7.06 -1.50
C ASN A 250 9.56 7.52 -2.21
N SER A 251 8.40 7.26 -1.59
CA SER A 251 7.11 7.75 -2.08
C SER A 251 7.10 9.27 -2.23
N VAL A 252 7.56 10.00 -1.20
CA VAL A 252 7.71 11.47 -1.26
C VAL A 252 8.64 11.88 -2.41
N LYS A 253 9.84 11.30 -2.51
CA LYS A 253 10.80 11.61 -3.59
C LYS A 253 10.20 11.42 -4.98
N ALA A 254 9.46 10.34 -5.21
CA ALA A 254 8.85 10.04 -6.50
C ALA A 254 7.74 11.05 -6.84
N PHE A 255 6.90 11.45 -5.88
CA PHE A 255 5.87 12.47 -6.11
C PHE A 255 6.44 13.88 -6.22
N GLU A 256 7.51 14.23 -5.49
CA GLU A 256 8.22 15.50 -5.68
C GLU A 256 8.85 15.57 -7.08
N ALA A 257 9.43 14.46 -7.57
CA ALA A 257 9.91 14.37 -8.94
C ALA A 257 8.76 14.49 -9.96
N PHE A 258 7.60 13.89 -9.70
CA PHE A 258 6.41 14.04 -10.52
C PHE A 258 6.03 15.52 -10.70
N PHE A 259 6.05 16.32 -9.62
CA PHE A 259 5.71 17.75 -9.67
C PHE A 259 6.74 18.66 -10.37
N LYS A 260 7.91 18.14 -10.75
CA LYS A 260 8.91 18.86 -11.54
C LYS A 260 8.70 18.73 -13.05
N GLU A 261 7.89 17.77 -13.48
CA GLU A 261 7.60 17.52 -14.89
C GLU A 261 6.49 18.47 -15.39
N PRO A 262 6.38 18.75 -16.70
CA PRO A 262 5.26 19.50 -17.26
C PRO A 262 3.97 18.66 -17.17
N ILE A 263 3.16 18.91 -16.14
CA ILE A 263 1.95 18.10 -15.85
C ILE A 263 0.70 18.75 -16.45
N LYS A 264 -0.02 18.00 -17.30
CA LYS A 264 -1.38 18.35 -17.75
C LYS A 264 -2.48 17.73 -16.88
N ASN A 265 -2.27 16.50 -16.37
CA ASN A 265 -3.28 15.70 -15.66
C ASN A 265 -2.75 15.09 -14.33
N LEU A 266 -3.63 14.66 -13.42
CA LEU A 266 -3.30 13.96 -12.14
C LEU A 266 -2.69 14.79 -10.99
N VAL A 267 -2.56 16.10 -11.17
CA VAL A 267 -2.01 17.02 -10.14
C VAL A 267 -2.67 16.80 -8.78
N LEU A 268 -4.01 16.83 -8.73
CA LEU A 268 -4.74 16.72 -7.47
C LEU A 268 -4.64 15.33 -6.81
N PRO A 269 -4.88 14.20 -7.52
CA PRO A 269 -4.61 12.87 -7.00
C PRO A 269 -3.17 12.64 -6.53
N ALA A 270 -2.17 13.23 -7.20
CA ALA A 270 -0.76 13.14 -6.81
C ALA A 270 -0.50 13.96 -5.54
N ARG A 271 -1.07 15.17 -5.45
CA ARG A 271 -0.90 16.09 -4.32
C ARG A 271 -1.48 15.49 -3.04
N TYR A 272 -2.67 14.90 -3.14
CA TYR A 272 -3.29 14.12 -2.05
C TYR A 272 -2.37 12.97 -1.57
N ARG A 273 -1.81 12.19 -2.50
CA ARG A 273 -0.95 11.04 -2.15
C ARG A 273 0.38 11.47 -1.56
N LEU A 274 0.97 12.55 -2.05
CA LEU A 274 2.16 13.18 -1.48
C LEU A 274 1.90 13.63 -0.03
N ALA A 275 0.79 14.34 0.21
CA ALA A 275 0.40 14.75 1.56
C ALA A 275 0.21 13.55 2.49
N ARG A 276 -0.39 12.46 2.00
CA ARG A 276 -0.49 11.20 2.75
C ARG A 276 0.86 10.55 3.04
N ALA A 277 1.82 10.64 2.13
CA ALA A 277 3.16 10.10 2.34
C ALA A 277 3.90 10.90 3.43
N TYR A 278 3.86 12.24 3.37
CA TYR A 278 4.38 13.10 4.45
C TYR A 278 3.71 12.83 5.79
N LEU A 279 2.38 12.65 5.80
CA LEU A 279 1.65 12.33 7.03
C LEU A 279 2.14 11.02 7.67
N LYS A 280 2.49 10.01 6.86
CA LYS A 280 3.06 8.75 7.36
C LYS A 280 4.49 8.87 7.87
N LEU A 281 5.23 9.88 7.42
CA LEU A 281 6.55 10.24 7.96
C LEU A 281 6.45 11.08 9.24
N GLY A 282 5.26 11.55 9.62
CA GLY A 282 5.07 12.51 10.72
C GLY A 282 5.46 13.95 10.33
N ASP A 283 5.63 14.23 9.05
CA ASP A 283 6.01 15.56 8.55
C ASP A 283 4.77 16.48 8.43
N LEU A 284 4.86 17.66 9.04
CA LEU A 284 3.80 18.67 9.04
C LEU A 284 3.57 19.33 7.68
N LYS A 285 4.46 19.18 6.70
CA LYS A 285 4.22 19.56 5.30
C LYS A 285 2.91 18.97 4.76
N SER A 286 2.52 17.78 5.24
CA SER A 286 1.23 17.18 4.92
C SER A 286 0.04 18.11 5.18
N LEU A 287 0.10 18.87 6.28
CA LEU A 287 -0.95 19.80 6.70
C LEU A 287 -1.07 20.99 5.76
N GLU A 288 0.05 21.52 5.29
CA GLU A 288 0.09 22.63 4.33
C GLU A 288 -0.56 22.20 3.02
N ILE A 289 -0.13 21.05 2.48
CA ILE A 289 -0.64 20.51 1.23
C ILE A 289 -2.15 20.20 1.32
N PHE A 290 -2.61 19.55 2.40
CA PHE A 290 -4.05 19.28 2.55
C PHE A 290 -4.88 20.56 2.66
N LYS A 291 -4.37 21.60 3.34
CA LYS A 291 -5.07 22.88 3.45
C LYS A 291 -5.17 23.61 2.13
N GLU A 292 -4.11 23.58 1.32
CA GLU A 292 -4.14 24.13 -0.04
C GLU A 292 -5.22 23.44 -0.87
N MET A 293 -5.26 22.11 -0.84
CA MET A 293 -6.28 21.35 -1.56
C MET A 293 -7.72 21.74 -1.16
N VAL A 294 -7.96 21.98 0.12
CA VAL A 294 -9.30 22.28 0.67
C VAL A 294 -9.66 23.78 0.59
N ARG A 295 -8.72 24.64 0.18
CA ARG A 295 -8.98 26.08 -0.07
C ARG A 295 -9.55 26.33 -1.46
N ASP A 296 -9.22 25.49 -2.44
CA ASP A 296 -9.66 25.65 -3.82
C ASP A 296 -11.18 25.47 -3.92
N SER A 297 -11.86 26.35 -4.69
CA SER A 297 -13.33 26.48 -4.70
C SER A 297 -14.08 25.33 -5.40
N VAL A 298 -13.36 24.44 -6.08
CA VAL A 298 -13.92 23.28 -6.76
C VAL A 298 -13.87 22.08 -5.83
N LYS A 299 -15.03 21.66 -5.32
CA LYS A 299 -15.14 20.47 -4.48
C LYS A 299 -14.58 19.25 -5.20
N SER A 300 -13.58 18.61 -4.61
CA SER A 300 -12.96 17.40 -5.13
C SER A 300 -13.37 16.14 -4.36
N SER A 301 -13.17 14.96 -4.97
CA SER A 301 -13.41 13.66 -4.33
C SER A 301 -12.44 13.35 -3.17
N PHE A 302 -11.48 14.24 -2.88
CA PHE A 302 -10.50 14.07 -1.79
C PHE A 302 -10.73 15.05 -0.63
N ASP A 303 -11.64 16.02 -0.77
CA ASP A 303 -11.75 17.13 0.17
C ASP A 303 -12.27 16.68 1.53
N ASP A 304 -13.17 15.69 1.55
CA ASP A 304 -13.75 15.14 2.77
C ASP A 304 -12.68 14.44 3.64
N ASP A 305 -11.88 13.57 3.04
CA ASP A 305 -10.75 12.91 3.68
C ASP A 305 -9.66 13.92 4.06
N ALA A 306 -9.30 14.84 3.16
CA ALA A 306 -8.31 15.88 3.45
C ALA A 306 -8.74 16.75 4.64
N MET A 307 -10.00 17.18 4.70
CA MET A 307 -10.56 17.95 5.82
C MET A 307 -10.47 17.17 7.13
N PHE A 308 -10.88 15.91 7.11
CA PHE A 308 -10.79 15.01 8.26
C PHE A 308 -9.33 14.82 8.73
N LEU A 309 -8.41 14.57 7.80
CA LEU A 309 -6.99 14.37 8.10
C LEU A 309 -6.34 15.61 8.69
N ILE A 310 -6.68 16.82 8.21
CA ILE A 310 -6.25 18.08 8.82
C ILE A 310 -6.70 18.15 10.29
N GLY A 311 -7.99 17.89 10.55
CA GLY A 311 -8.56 17.88 11.90
C GLY A 311 -7.88 16.87 12.82
N LYS A 312 -7.65 15.66 12.31
CA LYS A 312 -6.96 14.57 13.02
C LYS A 312 -5.50 14.91 13.32
N VAL A 313 -4.75 15.48 12.38
CA VAL A 313 -3.37 15.91 12.61
C VAL A 313 -3.33 16.94 13.73
N TYR A 314 -4.19 17.95 13.67
CA TYR A 314 -4.28 18.96 14.72
C TYR A 314 -4.61 18.39 16.09
N PHE A 315 -5.49 17.39 16.15
CA PHE A 315 -5.82 16.69 17.39
C PHE A 315 -4.60 15.96 17.96
N VAL A 316 -3.82 15.28 17.12
CA VAL A 316 -2.62 14.54 17.53
C VAL A 316 -1.54 15.48 18.06
N ILE A 317 -1.30 16.62 17.40
CA ILE A 317 -0.33 17.63 17.86
C ILE A 317 -0.89 18.56 18.96
N ASN A 318 -2.00 18.18 19.58
CA ASN A 318 -2.66 18.87 20.69
C ASN A 318 -3.10 20.32 20.41
N ARG A 319 -3.29 20.71 19.15
CA ARG A 319 -3.86 22.01 18.77
C ARG A 319 -5.38 21.89 18.66
N LEU A 320 -6.03 21.80 19.81
CA LEU A 320 -7.43 21.40 19.92
C LEU A 320 -8.41 22.36 19.22
N ASP A 321 -8.17 23.67 19.22
CA ASP A 321 -9.12 24.61 18.60
C ASP A 321 -9.13 24.50 17.07
N SER A 322 -7.95 24.34 16.46
CA SER A 322 -7.82 24.01 15.04
C SER A 322 -8.43 22.64 14.73
N ALA A 323 -8.18 21.63 15.57
CA ALA A 323 -8.78 20.32 15.41
C ALA A 323 -10.31 20.41 15.39
N LYS A 324 -10.90 21.09 16.38
CA LYS A 324 -12.34 21.33 16.46
C LYS A 324 -12.88 21.99 15.18
N LYS A 325 -12.22 23.06 14.71
CA LYS A 325 -12.62 23.76 13.48
C LYS A 325 -12.74 22.82 12.28
N TYR A 326 -11.69 22.04 11.99
CA TYR A 326 -11.67 21.19 10.81
C TYR A 326 -12.55 19.95 10.95
N LEU A 327 -12.62 19.34 12.14
CA LEU A 327 -13.50 18.19 12.38
C LEU A 327 -14.99 18.57 12.30
N LEU A 328 -15.38 19.76 12.78
CA LEU A 328 -16.75 20.27 12.59
C LEU A 328 -17.05 20.50 11.11
N ARG A 329 -16.09 21.06 10.36
CA ARG A 329 -16.26 21.21 8.90
C ARG A 329 -16.40 19.89 8.19
N THR A 330 -15.70 18.83 8.59
CA THR A 330 -15.93 17.48 8.01
C THR A 330 -17.40 17.07 8.16
N ILE A 331 -17.99 17.27 9.34
CA ILE A 331 -19.39 16.89 9.61
C ILE A 331 -20.38 17.78 8.85
N LEU A 332 -20.15 19.09 8.81
CA LEU A 332 -21.08 20.06 8.23
C LEU A 332 -20.98 20.13 6.70
N ASP A 333 -19.77 20.12 6.15
CA ASP A 333 -19.53 20.29 4.71
C ASP A 333 -19.69 18.96 3.94
N PHE A 334 -19.54 17.81 4.63
CA PHE A 334 -19.55 16.46 4.05
C PHE A 334 -20.33 15.42 4.91
N PRO A 335 -21.63 15.64 5.20
CA PRO A 335 -22.40 14.75 6.08
C PRO A 335 -22.45 13.29 5.62
N ASP A 336 -22.43 13.03 4.30
CA ASP A 336 -22.47 11.68 3.71
C ASP A 336 -21.08 11.01 3.59
N SER A 337 -20.01 11.69 4.02
CA SER A 337 -18.66 11.15 3.94
C SER A 337 -18.46 9.97 4.89
N PRO A 338 -17.72 8.92 4.48
CA PRO A 338 -17.32 7.83 5.38
C PRO A 338 -16.46 8.31 6.57
N TRP A 339 -15.91 9.53 6.50
CA TRP A 339 -15.07 10.12 7.55
C TRP A 339 -15.86 10.88 8.62
N THR A 340 -17.13 11.21 8.36
CA THR A 340 -17.98 12.00 9.26
C THR A 340 -18.18 11.36 10.63
N PRO A 341 -18.47 10.05 10.75
CA PRO A 341 -18.51 9.39 12.06
C PRO A 341 -17.18 9.44 12.81
N TYR A 342 -16.06 9.33 12.09
CA TYR A 342 -14.74 9.46 12.70
C TYR A 342 -14.47 10.88 13.18
N ALA A 343 -14.90 11.91 12.44
CA ALA A 343 -14.78 13.29 12.87
C ALA A 343 -15.56 13.55 14.17
N GLY A 344 -16.79 13.05 14.27
CA GLY A 344 -17.59 13.12 15.49
C GLY A 344 -16.93 12.39 16.66
N ARG A 345 -16.34 11.22 16.41
CA ARG A 345 -15.56 10.48 17.41
C ARG A 345 -14.37 11.29 17.94
N TYR A 346 -13.58 11.93 17.06
CA TYR A 346 -12.46 12.78 17.49
C TYR A 346 -12.91 14.05 18.24
N LEU A 347 -14.07 14.62 17.90
CA LEU A 347 -14.67 15.72 18.67
C LEU A 347 -15.08 15.24 20.07
N GLY A 348 -15.66 14.05 20.19
CA GLY A 348 -15.93 13.42 21.48
C GLY A 348 -14.65 13.28 22.32
N ASP A 349 -13.60 12.72 21.74
CA ASP A 349 -12.29 12.56 22.40
C ASP A 349 -11.69 13.91 22.81
N LEU A 350 -11.86 14.95 21.99
CA LEU A 350 -11.39 16.31 22.27
C LEU A 350 -12.07 16.90 23.50
N PHE A 351 -13.40 16.81 23.60
CA PHE A 351 -14.13 17.30 24.76
C PHE A 351 -13.90 16.43 25.99
N SER A 352 -13.69 15.12 25.80
CA SER A 352 -13.28 14.22 26.89
C SER A 352 -11.93 14.63 27.49
N ARG A 353 -10.95 15.05 26.68
CA ARG A 353 -9.67 15.58 27.16
C ARG A 353 -9.81 16.90 27.91
N LYS A 354 -10.78 17.74 27.51
CA LYS A 354 -11.14 18.97 28.23
C LYS A 354 -12.02 18.70 29.48
N SER A 355 -12.28 17.43 29.81
CA SER A 355 -13.19 16.99 30.88
C SER A 355 -14.63 17.51 30.75
N ASP A 356 -15.03 17.99 29.57
CA ASP A 356 -16.41 18.33 29.25
C ASP A 356 -17.12 17.05 28.79
N TYR A 357 -17.37 16.16 29.75
CA TYR A 357 -17.94 14.84 29.50
C TYR A 357 -19.35 14.91 28.89
N LYS A 358 -20.11 15.96 29.20
CA LYS A 358 -21.44 16.20 28.64
C LYS A 358 -21.33 16.43 27.13
N LYS A 359 -20.48 17.36 26.68
CA LYS A 359 -20.27 17.59 25.24
C LYS A 359 -19.62 16.38 24.57
N ALA A 360 -18.68 15.71 25.24
CA ALA A 360 -18.05 14.51 24.70
C ALA A 360 -19.09 13.44 24.34
N GLY A 361 -20.01 13.14 25.27
CA GLY A 361 -21.14 12.24 25.04
C GLY A 361 -22.02 12.65 23.86
N GLN A 362 -22.35 13.94 23.76
CA GLN A 362 -23.15 14.47 22.64
C GLN A 362 -22.49 14.27 21.27
N TYR A 363 -21.16 14.40 21.17
CA TYR A 363 -20.45 14.17 19.91
C TYR A 363 -20.32 12.67 19.58
N TYR A 364 -20.21 11.79 20.57
CA TYR A 364 -20.28 10.35 20.33
C TYR A 364 -21.69 9.93 19.87
N ASP A 365 -22.75 10.49 20.47
CA ASP A 365 -24.14 10.28 20.02
C ASP A 365 -24.37 10.81 18.61
N LEU A 366 -23.80 11.98 18.28
CA LEU A 366 -23.85 12.54 16.94
C LEU A 366 -23.15 11.61 15.94
N ALA A 367 -21.96 11.10 16.26
CA ALA A 367 -21.22 10.18 15.41
C ALA A 367 -22.00 8.88 15.13
N LEU A 368 -22.77 8.39 16.10
CA LEU A 368 -23.63 7.21 15.95
C LEU A 368 -24.77 7.42 14.93
N LYS A 369 -25.19 8.66 14.67
CA LYS A 369 -26.24 8.98 13.70
C LYS A 369 -25.77 8.91 12.24
N PHE A 370 -24.47 8.91 11.99
CA PHE A 370 -23.88 8.92 10.65
C PHE A 370 -23.51 7.51 10.13
N ASN A 371 -24.25 6.49 10.54
CA ASN A 371 -24.05 5.09 10.12
C ASN A 371 -22.57 4.63 10.19
N PRO A 372 -21.90 4.74 11.36
CA PRO A 372 -20.51 4.31 11.52
C PRO A 372 -20.34 2.82 11.17
N PRO A 373 -19.16 2.42 10.64
CA PRO A 373 -18.82 1.00 10.53
C PRO A 373 -18.97 0.28 11.89
N GLU A 374 -19.37 -0.99 11.89
CA GLU A 374 -19.76 -1.71 13.12
C GLU A 374 -18.69 -1.62 14.24
N LYS A 375 -17.41 -1.77 13.89
CA LYS A 375 -16.32 -1.62 14.85
C LYS A 375 -16.25 -0.22 15.48
N LEU A 376 -16.48 0.83 14.69
CA LEU A 376 -16.51 2.21 15.21
C LEU A 376 -17.78 2.43 16.04
N LYS A 377 -18.92 1.88 15.63
CA LYS A 377 -20.18 1.96 16.36
C LYS A 377 -20.04 1.41 17.78
N ASP A 378 -19.47 0.22 17.91
CA ASP A 378 -19.19 -0.38 19.22
C ASP A 378 -18.27 0.49 20.08
N GLU A 379 -17.26 1.08 19.45
CA GLU A 379 -16.32 1.96 20.13
C GLU A 379 -16.98 3.24 20.65
N LEU A 380 -17.84 3.83 19.82
CA LEU A 380 -18.64 5.01 20.15
C LEU A 380 -19.62 4.72 21.30
N ILE A 381 -20.29 3.57 21.28
CA ILE A 381 -21.18 3.14 22.38
C ILE A 381 -20.38 3.05 23.68
N TYR A 382 -19.22 2.38 23.66
CA TYR A 382 -18.35 2.29 24.82
C TYR A 382 -17.95 3.67 25.37
N TYR A 383 -17.42 4.56 24.52
CA TYR A 383 -17.00 5.89 24.99
C TYR A 383 -18.16 6.74 25.47
N ARG A 384 -19.33 6.67 24.82
CA ARG A 384 -20.53 7.36 25.30
C ARG A 384 -20.91 6.89 26.71
N GLU A 385 -20.96 5.58 26.96
CA GLU A 385 -21.27 5.08 28.31
C GLU A 385 -20.18 5.43 29.32
N LEU A 386 -18.92 5.43 28.91
CA LEU A 386 -17.81 5.91 29.73
C LEU A 386 -17.98 7.40 30.10
N MET A 387 -18.45 8.24 29.17
CA MET A 387 -18.77 9.63 29.46
C MET A 387 -19.95 9.76 30.41
N ASN A 388 -20.97 8.90 30.31
CA ASN A 388 -22.09 8.85 31.25
C ASN A 388 -21.59 8.47 32.66
N TYR A 389 -20.66 7.52 32.77
CA TYR A 389 -19.99 7.18 34.01
C TYR A 389 -19.20 8.34 34.60
N LYS A 390 -18.38 9.02 33.79
CA LYS A 390 -17.61 10.20 34.24
C LYS A 390 -18.49 11.40 34.64
N GLN A 391 -19.72 11.47 34.14
CA GLN A 391 -20.73 12.46 34.56
C GLN A 391 -21.46 12.09 35.86
N GLY A 392 -21.17 10.94 36.47
CA GLY A 392 -21.85 10.49 37.69
C GLY A 392 -23.25 9.92 37.47
N LYS A 393 -23.59 9.53 36.23
CA LYS A 393 -24.90 8.90 35.94
C LYS A 393 -25.04 7.47 36.47
N TYR A 394 -23.97 6.90 36.99
CA TYR A 394 -23.94 5.60 37.65
C TYR A 394 -23.55 5.81 39.11
N ARG A 395 -24.17 5.05 40.02
CA ARG A 395 -23.92 5.15 41.46
C ARG A 395 -22.54 4.61 41.83
N SER A 396 -21.98 3.73 41.01
CA SER A 396 -20.66 3.14 41.23
C SER A 396 -20.01 2.65 39.93
N THR A 397 -18.70 2.46 39.94
CA THR A 397 -17.94 1.84 38.84
C THR A 397 -18.47 0.46 38.48
N ILE A 398 -18.89 -0.32 39.48
CA ILE A 398 -19.35 -1.68 39.23
C ILE A 398 -20.74 -1.71 38.58
N GLU A 399 -21.60 -0.74 38.90
CA GLU A 399 -22.89 -0.57 38.23
C GLU A 399 -22.68 -0.25 36.75
N PHE A 400 -21.74 0.65 36.42
CA PHE A 400 -21.37 0.94 35.04
C PHE A 400 -20.99 -0.32 34.26
N TYR A 401 -20.05 -1.12 34.77
CA TYR A 401 -19.65 -2.34 34.08
C TYR A 401 -20.79 -3.35 33.95
N ARG A 402 -21.57 -3.58 35.02
CA ARG A 402 -22.69 -4.54 34.97
C ARG A 402 -23.77 -4.13 33.97
N GLU A 403 -24.14 -2.85 33.95
CA GLU A 403 -25.11 -2.33 32.99
C GLU A 403 -24.57 -2.39 31.56
N PHE A 404 -23.27 -2.11 31.35
CA PHE A 404 -22.66 -2.24 30.04
C PHE A 404 -22.69 -3.69 29.53
N VAL A 405 -22.24 -4.65 30.35
CA VAL A 405 -22.24 -6.08 30.01
C VAL A 405 -23.66 -6.57 29.71
N LYS A 406 -24.65 -6.09 30.47
CA LYS A 406 -26.06 -6.46 30.29
C LYS A 406 -26.66 -5.88 29.00
N ARG A 407 -26.39 -4.61 28.69
CA ARG A 407 -27.00 -3.92 27.54
C ARG A 407 -26.30 -4.19 26.22
N TYR A 408 -24.99 -4.43 26.24
CA TYR A 408 -24.17 -4.56 25.04
C TYR A 408 -23.34 -5.86 25.01
N PRO A 409 -23.95 -7.06 25.20
CA PRO A 409 -23.22 -8.31 25.41
C PRO A 409 -22.29 -8.74 24.25
N ASN A 410 -22.57 -8.24 23.03
CA ASN A 410 -21.84 -8.56 21.80
C ASN A 410 -20.93 -7.42 21.32
N ASN A 411 -20.74 -6.37 22.12
CA ASN A 411 -19.86 -5.26 21.76
C ASN A 411 -18.41 -5.76 21.60
N SER A 412 -17.73 -5.32 20.55
CA SER A 412 -16.34 -5.72 20.26
C SER A 412 -15.32 -5.35 21.35
N ARG A 413 -15.65 -4.44 22.28
CA ARG A 413 -14.83 -4.10 23.45
C ARG A 413 -15.20 -4.86 24.73
N MET A 414 -16.08 -5.86 24.61
CA MET A 414 -16.49 -6.68 25.75
C MET A 414 -15.30 -7.31 26.49
N PRO A 415 -14.25 -7.81 25.80
CA PRO A 415 -13.08 -8.35 26.49
C PRO A 415 -12.42 -7.35 27.45
N GLU A 416 -12.17 -6.12 26.99
CA GLU A 416 -11.55 -5.06 27.78
C GLU A 416 -12.45 -4.62 28.94
N VAL A 417 -13.76 -4.57 28.73
CA VAL A 417 -14.75 -4.25 29.76
C VAL A 417 -14.76 -5.33 30.85
N MET A 418 -14.78 -6.60 30.47
CA MET A 418 -14.76 -7.72 31.42
C MET A 418 -13.44 -7.80 32.19
N GLU A 419 -12.31 -7.57 31.52
CA GLU A 419 -10.99 -7.50 32.17
C GLU A 419 -10.98 -6.39 33.23
N SER A 420 -11.42 -5.18 32.85
CA SER A 420 -11.47 -4.02 33.75
C SER A 420 -12.44 -4.23 34.92
N MET A 421 -13.57 -4.91 34.68
CA MET A 421 -14.53 -5.27 35.72
C MET A 421 -13.97 -6.29 36.71
N GLY A 422 -13.27 -7.31 36.20
CA GLY A 422 -12.61 -8.32 37.03
C GLY A 422 -11.49 -7.72 37.89
N GLU A 423 -10.64 -6.89 37.29
CA GLU A 423 -9.59 -6.15 37.99
C GLU A 423 -10.16 -5.19 39.05
N PHE A 424 -11.25 -4.48 38.73
CA PHE A 424 -11.93 -3.64 39.71
C PHE A 424 -12.40 -4.45 40.93
N TYR A 425 -12.95 -5.65 40.74
CA TYR A 425 -13.31 -6.50 41.87
C TYR A 425 -12.10 -6.95 42.69
N ILE A 426 -11.00 -7.32 42.04
CA ILE A 426 -9.75 -7.73 42.71
C ILE A 426 -9.21 -6.57 43.57
N ASN A 427 -9.15 -5.35 43.00
CA ASN A 427 -8.65 -4.16 43.70
C ASN A 427 -9.53 -3.76 44.90
N MET A 428 -10.82 -4.09 44.86
CA MET A 428 -11.75 -3.92 45.98
C MET A 428 -11.68 -5.05 47.03
N GLY A 429 -10.71 -5.97 46.92
CA GLY A 429 -10.56 -7.15 47.78
C GLY A 429 -11.61 -8.23 47.54
N ARG A 430 -12.45 -8.09 46.51
CA ARG A 430 -13.51 -9.05 46.16
C ARG A 430 -12.98 -10.11 45.18
N TYR A 431 -11.88 -10.75 45.55
CA TYR A 431 -11.12 -11.68 44.71
C TYR A 431 -11.99 -12.76 44.05
N ARG A 432 -12.87 -13.43 44.81
CA ARG A 432 -13.76 -14.49 44.26
C ARG A 432 -14.62 -14.00 43.09
N LYS A 433 -15.18 -12.78 43.19
CA LYS A 433 -15.98 -12.18 42.11
C LYS A 433 -15.12 -11.77 40.93
N GLY A 434 -13.92 -11.25 41.20
CA GLY A 434 -12.94 -10.93 40.15
C GLY A 434 -12.56 -12.17 39.34
N ILE A 435 -12.21 -13.26 40.01
CA ILE A 435 -11.91 -14.55 39.39
C ILE A 435 -13.09 -15.04 38.54
N GLU A 436 -14.32 -14.98 39.06
CA GLU A 436 -15.52 -15.40 38.32
C GLU A 436 -15.72 -14.62 37.01
N VAL A 437 -15.55 -13.29 37.05
CA VAL A 437 -15.67 -12.44 35.86
C VAL A 437 -14.56 -12.74 34.84
N LEU A 438 -13.32 -12.87 35.31
CA LEU A 438 -12.17 -13.14 34.46
C LEU A 438 -12.20 -14.56 33.87
N LYS A 439 -12.70 -15.56 34.59
CA LYS A 439 -12.91 -16.90 34.03
C LYS A 439 -13.95 -16.90 32.91
N ARG A 440 -15.07 -16.19 33.10
CA ARG A 440 -16.07 -16.01 32.03
C ARG A 440 -15.52 -15.28 30.80
N LEU A 441 -14.56 -14.38 30.98
CA LEU A 441 -13.86 -13.75 29.86
C LEU A 441 -13.05 -14.79 29.06
N LEU A 442 -12.35 -15.70 29.74
CA LEU A 442 -11.53 -16.75 29.10
C LEU A 442 -12.35 -17.83 28.37
N GLU A 443 -13.67 -17.89 28.58
CA GLU A 443 -14.59 -18.74 27.80
C GLU A 443 -14.81 -18.21 26.38
N LYS A 444 -14.58 -16.91 26.16
CA LYS A 444 -14.76 -16.26 24.84
C LYS A 444 -13.45 -16.23 24.04
N PRO A 445 -13.53 -16.12 22.69
CA PRO A 445 -12.36 -15.87 21.87
C PRO A 445 -11.71 -14.52 22.23
N ILE A 446 -10.46 -14.55 22.68
CA ILE A 446 -9.65 -13.37 23.02
C ILE A 446 -8.24 -13.54 22.45
N ASP A 447 -7.48 -12.44 22.38
CA ASP A 447 -6.09 -12.50 21.97
C ASP A 447 -5.22 -13.23 23.00
N ARG A 448 -4.13 -13.85 22.53
CA ARG A 448 -3.24 -14.67 23.35
C ARG A 448 -2.65 -13.87 24.51
N ASP A 449 -2.21 -12.64 24.25
CA ASP A 449 -1.53 -11.81 25.25
C ASP A 449 -2.49 -11.39 26.36
N MET A 450 -3.73 -11.04 26.02
CA MET A 450 -4.80 -10.82 26.99
C MET A 450 -5.10 -12.08 27.78
N GLY A 451 -5.20 -13.24 27.14
CA GLY A 451 -5.39 -14.51 27.83
C GLY A 451 -4.33 -14.76 28.90
N ILE A 452 -3.05 -14.57 28.56
CA ILE A 452 -1.93 -14.70 29.50
C ILE A 452 -2.07 -13.71 30.66
N ARG A 453 -2.32 -12.42 30.38
CA ARG A 453 -2.49 -11.38 31.41
C ARG A 453 -3.65 -11.70 32.35
N VAL A 454 -4.78 -12.16 31.82
CA VAL A 454 -5.97 -12.50 32.60
C VAL A 454 -5.72 -13.72 33.48
N VAL A 455 -5.03 -14.75 32.98
CA VAL A 455 -4.67 -15.93 33.76
C VAL A 455 -3.72 -15.58 34.92
N LEU A 456 -2.74 -14.70 34.68
CA LEU A 456 -1.86 -14.20 35.75
C LEU A 456 -2.65 -13.47 36.85
N LYS A 457 -3.58 -12.58 36.46
CA LYS A 457 -4.45 -11.88 37.43
C LYS A 457 -5.33 -12.85 38.23
N ILE A 458 -5.85 -13.89 37.59
CA ILE A 458 -6.61 -14.94 38.28
C ILE A 458 -5.71 -15.69 39.27
N PHE A 459 -4.49 -16.05 38.86
CA PHE A 459 -3.53 -16.75 39.72
C PHE A 459 -3.16 -15.92 40.96
N GLU A 460 -2.82 -14.65 40.77
CA GLU A 460 -2.56 -13.71 41.87
C GLU A 460 -3.78 -13.58 42.81
N ALA A 461 -4.99 -13.51 42.25
CA ALA A 461 -6.21 -13.45 43.04
C ALA A 461 -6.47 -14.73 43.85
N TYR A 462 -6.11 -15.91 43.32
CA TYR A 462 -6.15 -17.18 44.05
C TYR A 462 -5.18 -17.20 45.23
N GLN A 463 -3.96 -16.67 45.03
CA GLN A 463 -2.97 -16.54 46.10
C GLN A 463 -3.46 -15.63 47.23
N LYS A 464 -4.11 -14.51 46.90
CA LYS A 464 -4.66 -13.58 47.91
C LYS A 464 -5.79 -14.17 48.75
N ILE A 465 -6.49 -15.20 48.28
CA ILE A 465 -7.53 -15.90 49.04
C ILE A 465 -7.03 -17.20 49.69
N GLY A 466 -5.73 -17.50 49.60
CA GLY A 466 -5.12 -18.70 50.16
C GLY A 466 -5.52 -20.01 49.46
N LYS A 467 -5.94 -19.94 48.20
CA LYS A 467 -6.33 -21.10 47.37
C LYS A 467 -5.30 -21.34 46.28
N ASP A 468 -4.04 -21.46 46.70
CA ASP A 468 -2.89 -21.53 45.80
C ASP A 468 -2.99 -22.74 44.85
N GLU A 469 -3.42 -23.90 45.37
CA GLU A 469 -3.58 -25.15 44.57
C GLU A 469 -4.58 -24.98 43.43
N GLU A 470 -5.74 -24.39 43.68
CA GLU A 470 -6.75 -24.10 42.64
C GLU A 470 -6.19 -23.13 41.58
N GLY A 471 -5.35 -22.19 42.01
CA GLY A 471 -4.66 -21.27 41.11
C GLY A 471 -3.66 -21.99 40.20
N ILE A 472 -2.83 -22.86 40.78
CA ILE A 472 -1.83 -23.64 40.04
C ILE A 472 -2.50 -24.57 39.04
N GLU A 473 -3.54 -25.27 39.46
CA GLU A 473 -4.34 -26.15 38.59
C GLU A 473 -4.91 -25.35 37.42
N PHE A 474 -5.47 -24.17 37.69
CA PHE A 474 -6.04 -23.32 36.65
C PHE A 474 -5.02 -22.83 35.62
N VAL A 475 -3.83 -22.39 36.08
CA VAL A 475 -2.75 -21.96 35.18
C VAL A 475 -2.25 -23.15 34.35
N SER A 476 -2.08 -24.32 34.97
CA SER A 476 -1.59 -25.54 34.31
C SER A 476 -2.57 -26.02 33.23
N ASP A 477 -3.87 -26.05 33.54
CA ASP A 477 -4.93 -26.39 32.57
C ASP A 477 -4.94 -25.44 31.36
N PHE A 478 -4.75 -24.14 31.61
CA PHE A 478 -4.69 -23.15 30.54
C PHE A 478 -3.47 -23.34 29.63
N ILE A 479 -2.30 -23.63 30.20
CA ILE A 479 -1.07 -23.93 29.44
C ILE A 479 -1.31 -25.15 28.54
N GLU A 480 -1.81 -26.25 29.09
CA GLU A 480 -2.00 -27.51 28.36
C GLU A 480 -3.01 -27.37 27.21
N LYS A 481 -4.14 -26.71 27.45
CA LYS A 481 -5.23 -26.64 26.46
C LYS A 481 -5.08 -25.51 25.45
N LYS A 482 -4.55 -24.36 25.86
CA LYS A 482 -4.66 -23.12 25.09
C LYS A 482 -3.32 -22.46 24.76
N CYS A 483 -2.22 -22.84 25.41
CA CYS A 483 -0.96 -22.16 25.19
C CYS A 483 0.28 -23.03 25.39
N GLN A 484 0.74 -23.64 24.29
CA GLN A 484 2.12 -24.13 24.21
C GLN A 484 3.07 -22.93 24.13
N ASP A 485 4.17 -22.98 24.88
CA ASP A 485 5.20 -21.93 25.00
C ASP A 485 4.70 -20.59 25.61
N CYS A 486 4.02 -20.67 26.75
CA CYS A 486 3.61 -19.52 27.56
C CYS A 486 4.65 -19.18 28.65
N ASP A 487 5.82 -18.67 28.26
CA ASP A 487 6.94 -18.41 29.18
C ASP A 487 6.56 -17.56 30.40
N ASN A 488 5.68 -16.57 30.24
CA ASN A 488 5.19 -15.75 31.36
C ASN A 488 4.42 -16.54 32.42
N LEU A 489 3.69 -17.59 32.02
CA LEU A 489 2.95 -18.44 32.96
C LEU A 489 3.89 -19.42 33.67
N TYR A 490 4.85 -19.98 32.94
CA TYR A 490 5.91 -20.80 33.55
C TYR A 490 6.76 -19.99 34.52
N ARG A 491 7.07 -18.74 34.18
CA ARG A 491 7.73 -17.80 35.08
C ARG A 491 6.95 -17.63 36.37
N ALA A 492 5.65 -17.32 36.28
CA ALA A 492 4.81 -17.12 37.46
C ALA A 492 4.71 -18.36 38.37
N LEU A 493 4.62 -19.56 37.79
CA LEU A 493 4.63 -20.81 38.56
C LEU A 493 5.99 -21.06 39.20
N GLY A 494 7.09 -20.83 38.47
CA GLY A 494 8.45 -20.95 38.99
C GLY A 494 8.69 -20.00 40.16
N ASP A 495 8.31 -18.74 40.01
CA ASP A 495 8.44 -17.69 41.03
C ASP A 495 7.66 -18.05 42.30
N TYR A 496 6.43 -18.55 42.12
CA TYR A 496 5.61 -19.02 43.24
C TYR A 496 6.26 -20.17 44.01
N TYR A 497 6.76 -21.21 43.31
CA TYR A 497 7.40 -22.34 43.98
C TYR A 497 8.75 -21.96 44.62
N MET A 498 9.46 -20.98 44.06
CA MET A 498 10.64 -20.41 44.72
C MET A 498 10.28 -19.71 46.03
N GLU A 499 9.18 -18.93 46.06
CA GLU A 499 8.73 -18.24 47.27
C GLU A 499 8.30 -19.22 48.37
N LYS A 500 7.79 -20.39 48.00
CA LYS A 500 7.41 -21.47 48.93
C LYS A 500 8.57 -22.41 49.29
N ASP A 501 9.80 -22.10 48.89
CA ASP A 501 11.00 -22.93 49.05
C ASP A 501 10.88 -24.36 48.49
N VAL A 502 10.00 -24.58 47.50
CA VAL A 502 9.85 -25.85 46.79
C VAL A 502 10.72 -25.85 45.54
N THR A 503 12.03 -25.85 45.78
CA THR A 503 13.08 -25.61 44.76
C THR A 503 12.99 -26.54 43.56
N GLY A 504 12.68 -27.83 43.76
CA GLY A 504 12.59 -28.80 42.67
C GLY A 504 11.52 -28.46 41.62
N LYS A 505 10.32 -28.09 42.08
CA LYS A 505 9.22 -27.67 41.19
C LYS A 505 9.52 -26.33 40.53
N ALA A 506 10.13 -25.40 41.25
CA ALA A 506 10.52 -24.12 40.68
C ALA A 506 11.47 -24.29 39.49
N ILE A 507 12.52 -25.11 39.65
CA ILE A 507 13.47 -25.45 38.58
C ILE A 507 12.75 -26.11 37.40
N GLU A 508 11.82 -27.03 37.66
CA GLU A 508 11.02 -27.69 36.61
C GLU A 508 10.29 -26.67 35.73
N TYR A 509 9.60 -25.69 36.33
CA TYR A 509 8.88 -24.66 35.58
C TYR A 509 9.80 -23.68 34.87
N PHE A 510 10.88 -23.23 35.50
CA PHE A 510 11.85 -22.35 34.83
C PHE A 510 12.51 -23.01 33.63
N ARG A 511 12.77 -24.33 33.67
CA ARG A 511 13.32 -25.07 32.52
C ARG A 511 12.39 -25.09 31.30
N LYS A 512 11.07 -24.98 31.51
CA LYS A 512 10.08 -24.92 30.42
C LYS A 512 10.10 -23.59 29.65
N ILE A 513 10.77 -22.56 30.17
CA ILE A 513 10.94 -21.26 29.50
C ILE A 513 11.94 -21.39 28.35
N LYS A 514 11.54 -20.97 27.14
CA LYS A 514 12.35 -21.08 25.91
C LYS A 514 12.69 -19.74 25.27
N GLY A 515 11.85 -18.74 25.41
CA GLY A 515 11.98 -17.43 24.77
C GLY A 515 13.23 -16.69 25.21
N ARG A 516 13.95 -16.13 24.24
CA ARG A 516 15.24 -15.45 24.46
C ARG A 516 15.16 -14.34 25.50
N GLU A 517 14.02 -13.66 25.60
CA GLU A 517 13.80 -12.55 26.54
C GLU A 517 13.77 -13.01 28.00
N LEU A 518 13.06 -14.10 28.29
CA LEU A 518 12.90 -14.62 29.66
C LEU A 518 13.92 -15.71 30.01
N LYS A 519 14.65 -16.25 29.04
CA LYS A 519 15.63 -17.31 29.27
C LYS A 519 16.73 -16.93 30.27
N PRO A 520 17.36 -15.73 30.21
CA PRO A 520 18.37 -15.34 31.18
C PRO A 520 17.82 -15.24 32.61
N TYR A 521 16.58 -14.76 32.76
CA TYR A 521 15.90 -14.74 34.05
C TYR A 521 15.72 -16.15 34.61
N ALA A 522 15.18 -17.06 33.80
CA ALA A 522 14.95 -18.45 34.20
C ALA A 522 16.25 -19.16 34.61
N LEU A 523 17.32 -19.00 33.82
CA LEU A 523 18.64 -19.55 34.13
C LEU A 523 19.19 -18.98 35.43
N TYR A 524 19.06 -17.67 35.66
CA TYR A 524 19.54 -17.03 36.88
C TYR A 524 18.79 -17.56 38.11
N MET A 525 17.47 -17.72 38.01
CA MET A 525 16.65 -18.27 39.10
C MET A 525 16.98 -19.74 39.37
N ILE A 526 17.25 -20.55 38.35
CA ILE A 526 17.74 -21.94 38.50
C ILE A 526 19.13 -21.97 39.16
N GLY A 527 20.05 -21.10 38.74
CA GLY A 527 21.38 -21.01 39.35
C GLY A 527 21.30 -20.62 40.84
N LYS A 528 20.43 -19.64 41.16
CA LYS A 528 20.14 -19.25 42.55
C LYS A 528 19.52 -20.39 43.36
N ALA A 529 18.59 -21.11 42.76
CA ALA A 529 17.97 -22.29 43.36
C ALA A 529 19.03 -23.34 43.74
N TYR A 530 19.91 -23.70 42.80
CA TYR A 530 21.00 -24.66 43.04
C TYR A 530 21.98 -24.19 44.11
N PHE A 531 22.41 -22.93 44.04
CA PHE A 531 23.29 -22.32 45.03
C PHE A 531 22.72 -22.40 46.45
N ASN A 532 21.45 -22.01 46.62
CA ASN A 532 20.78 -22.05 47.92
C ASN A 532 20.64 -23.46 48.49
N THR A 533 20.61 -24.48 47.63
CA THR A 533 20.53 -25.90 48.02
C THR A 533 21.89 -26.59 48.14
N GLY A 534 23.00 -25.86 47.97
CA GLY A 534 24.37 -26.40 48.10
C GLY A 534 24.92 -27.10 46.85
N PHE A 535 24.19 -27.08 45.74
CA PHE A 535 24.60 -27.66 44.45
C PHE A 535 25.37 -26.62 43.63
N TYR A 536 26.53 -26.22 44.15
CA TYR A 536 27.31 -25.10 43.59
C TYR A 536 27.83 -25.37 42.18
N GLY A 537 28.16 -26.62 41.86
CA GLY A 537 28.65 -27.02 40.54
C GLY A 537 27.57 -26.88 39.47
N GLU A 538 26.36 -27.34 39.76
CA GLU A 538 25.19 -27.17 38.91
C GLU A 538 24.81 -25.68 38.77
N ALA A 539 24.93 -24.91 39.85
CA ALA A 539 24.73 -23.46 39.80
C ALA A 539 25.70 -22.81 38.80
N LYS A 540 27.00 -23.15 38.88
CA LYS A 540 28.04 -22.64 37.96
C LYS A 540 27.72 -22.95 36.50
N VAL A 541 27.39 -24.21 36.19
CA VAL A 541 27.07 -24.64 34.80
C VAL A 541 25.90 -23.85 34.23
N VAL A 542 24.84 -23.65 35.01
CA VAL A 542 23.64 -22.91 34.55
C VAL A 542 23.95 -21.42 34.36
N LEU A 543 24.74 -20.83 35.26
CA LEU A 543 25.09 -19.41 35.19
C LEU A 543 26.04 -19.10 34.02
N GLU A 544 26.93 -20.03 33.68
CA GLU A 544 27.84 -19.92 32.53
C GLU A 544 27.10 -19.74 31.21
N GLU A 545 25.93 -20.35 31.06
CA GLU A 545 25.11 -20.18 29.86
C GLU A 545 24.66 -18.71 29.67
N ILE A 546 24.42 -17.98 30.76
CA ILE A 546 24.09 -16.55 30.70
C ILE A 546 25.30 -15.75 30.23
N LEU A 547 26.48 -16.03 30.79
CA LEU A 547 27.71 -15.29 30.51
C LEU A 547 28.19 -15.49 29.07
N THR A 548 27.98 -16.68 28.52
CA THR A 548 28.41 -17.02 27.17
C THR A 548 27.41 -16.56 26.10
N LYS A 549 26.12 -16.79 26.30
CA LYS A 549 25.08 -16.59 25.26
C LYS A 549 24.29 -15.29 25.39
N PHE A 550 24.30 -14.64 26.55
CA PHE A 550 23.42 -13.50 26.87
C PHE A 550 24.17 -12.33 27.51
N LYS A 551 25.24 -11.88 26.84
CA LYS A 551 26.12 -10.80 27.32
C LYS A 551 25.42 -9.44 27.49
N ASP A 552 24.34 -9.22 26.75
CA ASP A 552 23.48 -8.02 26.79
C ASP A 552 22.38 -8.10 27.85
N SER A 553 22.27 -9.22 28.58
CA SER A 553 21.21 -9.44 29.56
C SER A 553 21.38 -8.59 30.83
N PRO A 554 20.28 -8.08 31.42
CA PRO A 554 20.32 -7.43 32.74
C PRO A 554 20.71 -8.40 33.88
N TYR A 555 20.74 -9.71 33.60
CA TYR A 555 21.16 -10.74 34.54
C TYR A 555 22.65 -11.13 34.41
N TYR A 556 23.38 -10.58 33.44
CA TYR A 556 24.79 -10.93 33.20
C TYR A 556 25.64 -10.77 34.46
N TRP A 557 25.69 -9.57 35.03
CA TRP A 557 26.50 -9.30 36.22
C TRP A 557 26.00 -10.02 37.48
N LYS A 558 24.69 -10.20 37.60
CA LYS A 558 24.11 -10.98 38.71
C LYS A 558 24.52 -12.45 38.62
N ALA A 559 24.55 -13.00 37.42
CA ALA A 559 25.00 -14.36 37.17
C ALA A 559 26.49 -14.52 37.42
N TYR A 560 27.30 -13.54 37.00
CA TYR A 560 28.74 -13.52 37.24
C TYR A 560 29.07 -13.55 38.74
N LEU A 561 28.49 -12.63 39.51
CA LEU A 561 28.69 -12.57 40.96
C LEU A 561 28.25 -13.85 41.66
N LEU A 562 27.10 -14.41 41.27
CA LEU A 562 26.61 -15.65 41.85
C LEU A 562 27.52 -16.84 41.50
N LYS A 563 28.10 -16.86 40.29
CA LYS A 563 29.07 -17.87 39.88
C LYS A 563 30.36 -17.78 40.71
N LEU A 564 30.90 -16.59 40.94
CA LEU A 564 32.07 -16.40 41.82
C LEU A 564 31.78 -16.89 43.24
N ASN A 565 30.60 -16.57 43.77
CA ASN A 565 30.18 -17.07 45.08
C ASN A 565 30.08 -18.61 45.09
N SER A 566 29.56 -19.22 44.02
CA SER A 566 29.56 -20.69 43.89
C SER A 566 30.98 -21.27 43.91
N LEU A 567 31.92 -20.68 43.17
CA LEU A 567 33.32 -21.12 43.14
C LEU A 567 34.00 -21.03 44.52
N SER A 568 33.76 -19.93 45.22
CA SER A 568 34.24 -19.73 46.59
C SER A 568 33.69 -20.79 47.54
N MET A 569 32.40 -21.13 47.44
CA MET A 569 31.77 -22.16 48.28
C MET A 569 32.21 -23.59 47.93
N GLU A 570 32.66 -23.85 46.69
CA GLU A 570 33.27 -25.13 46.29
C GLU A 570 34.74 -25.27 46.71
N GLY A 571 35.39 -24.20 47.19
CA GLY A 571 36.82 -24.19 47.50
C GLY A 571 37.73 -24.16 46.27
N GLN A 572 37.23 -23.69 45.12
CA GLN A 572 38.00 -23.58 43.88
C GLN A 572 38.72 -22.22 43.79
N GLU A 573 39.73 -22.01 44.66
CA GLU A 573 40.43 -20.72 44.76
C GLU A 573 41.18 -20.31 43.49
N GLU A 574 41.79 -21.25 42.76
CA GLU A 574 42.51 -20.95 41.50
C GLU A 574 41.55 -20.47 40.39
N ASP A 575 40.41 -21.13 40.22
CA ASP A 575 39.37 -20.74 39.24
C ASP A 575 38.74 -19.38 39.60
N LEU A 576 38.58 -19.11 40.91
CA LEU A 576 38.09 -17.84 41.42
C LEU A 576 39.07 -16.69 41.10
N ILE A 577 40.36 -16.89 41.37
CA ILE A 577 41.41 -15.89 41.07
C ILE A 577 41.44 -15.62 39.56
N SER A 578 41.41 -16.66 38.73
CA SER A 578 41.41 -16.51 37.27
C SER A 578 40.18 -15.74 36.74
N GLU A 579 38.98 -15.99 37.27
CA GLU A 579 37.78 -15.24 36.88
C GLU A 579 37.82 -13.78 37.36
N VAL A 580 38.41 -13.49 38.52
CA VAL A 580 38.57 -12.12 39.02
C VAL A 580 39.60 -11.34 38.20
N GLU A 581 40.67 -11.98 37.74
CA GLU A 581 41.71 -11.36 36.90
C GLU A 581 41.24 -11.07 35.47
N ASN A 582 40.26 -11.83 34.96
CA ASN A 582 39.67 -11.62 33.64
C ASN A 582 38.57 -10.54 33.61
N MET A 583 38.27 -9.92 34.76
CA MET A 583 37.26 -8.88 34.96
C MET A 583 37.84 -7.49 34.74
#